data_AF-A0A5M8P124-F1
#
_entry.id   AF-A0A5M8P124-F1
#
_cell.length_a   1.000
_cell.length_b   1.000
_cell.length_c   1.000
_cell.angle_alpha   90.00
_cell.angle_beta   90.00
_cell.angle_gamma   90.00
#
_symmetry.space_group_name_H-M   'P 1'
#
loop_
_entity.id
_entity.type
_entity.pdbx_description
1 polymer ?
#
loop_
_entity_poly.entity_id
_entity_poly.type
_entity_poly.pdbx_seq_one_letter_code
_entity_poly.pdbx_strand_id
1 'polypeptide(L)'
;MVRVDYIRVPGNTWIEDPDNRFTTVDMRGSMLEMVQRAFSLVSDDLPKGFVLPEGELQAGSNGLPARVLREALVNSMIHRTFRVNQPIQIIRYGNRIEISNPGFSLKPEEHLGIPGSVTRNPIIATIFHETNLAETKGSGIRTMRALMEKAQMLPPTFESSHDLNQFTIRLLLHHFLGEEDIKWLSKFKPFNLNEQQKCALIFIKEVGAIDNPTYQQLNGVEMIKVRTDLHDLKDKGILTQKGKGKATYYVPGEELMKFLPIQEKTEDKPTQLEDKPTQLPDELKEKINQAGQNYRSAKDTITIILELCDWTDLSLNQLAAILNKNEKYLKSTYITPLRKQGKLEYTIPEMPNHPKQAYRTVQLNRRKIYR
;
A
#
# COMPACT_ATOMS: atom_id res chain seq x y z
N MET A 1 -15.51 11.56 -18.68
CA MET A 1 -16.08 10.81 -17.54
C MET A 1 -14.93 10.25 -16.72
N VAL A 2 -14.94 10.44 -15.40
CA VAL A 2 -13.90 9.94 -14.48
C VAL A 2 -14.38 8.65 -13.84
N ARG A 3 -13.46 7.70 -13.63
CA ARG A 3 -13.67 6.46 -12.89
C ARG A 3 -13.07 6.58 -11.49
N VAL A 4 -13.85 6.20 -10.48
CA VAL A 4 -13.43 6.09 -9.08
C VAL A 4 -13.87 4.73 -8.57
N ASP A 5 -12.95 3.97 -8.01
CA ASP A 5 -13.24 2.66 -7.44
C ASP A 5 -13.13 2.77 -5.92
N TYR A 6 -14.21 2.46 -5.21
CA TYR A 6 -14.24 2.40 -3.76
C TYR A 6 -14.17 0.95 -3.30
N ILE A 7 -13.11 0.60 -2.57
CA ILE A 7 -12.77 -0.77 -2.18
C ILE A 7 -12.80 -0.87 -0.66
N ARG A 8 -13.54 -1.83 -0.12
CA ARG A 8 -13.59 -2.10 1.32
C ARG A 8 -12.86 -3.38 1.65
N VAL A 9 -11.87 -3.25 2.52
CA VAL A 9 -11.10 -4.35 3.07
C VAL A 9 -11.47 -4.48 4.55
N PRO A 10 -11.97 -5.64 5.01
CA PRO A 10 -12.43 -5.81 6.38
C PRO A 10 -11.29 -5.71 7.41
N GLY A 11 -10.08 -6.11 7.04
CA GLY A 11 -8.88 -6.05 7.88
C GLY A 11 -8.02 -4.81 7.67
N ASN A 12 -6.81 -4.85 8.23
CA ASN A 12 -5.79 -3.80 8.11
C ASN A 12 -4.76 -4.09 7.01
N THR A 13 -4.80 -5.29 6.43
CA THR A 13 -3.91 -5.75 5.36
C THR A 13 -4.74 -6.10 4.13
N TRP A 14 -4.13 -5.96 2.95
CA TRP A 14 -4.75 -6.43 1.72
C TRP A 14 -4.88 -7.95 1.76
N ILE A 15 -6.08 -8.46 1.52
CA ILE A 15 -6.38 -9.89 1.54
C ILE A 15 -6.27 -10.41 0.10
N GLU A 16 -5.35 -11.35 -0.13
CA GLU A 16 -5.14 -12.00 -1.44
C GLU A 16 -6.12 -13.16 -1.69
N ASP A 17 -6.82 -13.63 -0.64
CA ASP A 17 -7.74 -14.76 -0.68
C ASP A 17 -9.01 -14.44 -1.51
N PRO A 18 -9.29 -15.22 -2.58
CA PRO A 18 -10.47 -15.06 -3.43
C PRO A 18 -11.81 -15.17 -2.70
N ASP A 19 -11.87 -15.93 -1.61
CA ASP A 19 -13.11 -16.27 -0.90
C ASP A 19 -13.46 -15.23 0.19
N ASN A 20 -12.45 -14.55 0.74
CA ASN A 20 -12.60 -13.42 1.69
C ASN A 20 -12.52 -12.08 0.97
N ARG A 21 -13.53 -11.86 0.11
CA ARG A 21 -13.56 -10.79 -0.88
C ARG A 21 -13.63 -9.41 -0.23
N PHE A 22 -12.71 -8.53 -0.60
CA PHE A 22 -12.96 -7.09 -0.52
C PHE A 22 -14.21 -6.76 -1.36
N THR A 23 -15.01 -5.80 -0.93
CA THR A 23 -16.16 -5.34 -1.74
C THR A 23 -15.76 -4.11 -2.53
N THR A 24 -16.10 -4.07 -3.81
CA THR A 24 -15.79 -2.92 -4.67
C THR A 24 -17.08 -2.27 -5.19
N VAL A 25 -17.10 -0.94 -5.17
CA VAL A 25 -18.11 -0.10 -5.82
C VAL A 25 -17.42 0.72 -6.89
N ASP A 26 -17.69 0.38 -8.16
CA ASP A 26 -17.18 1.11 -9.31
C ASP A 26 -18.11 2.30 -9.64
N MET A 27 -17.56 3.51 -9.64
CA MET A 27 -18.29 4.73 -9.97
C MET A 27 -17.74 5.38 -11.23
N ARG A 28 -18.65 5.88 -12.07
CA ARG A 28 -18.31 6.65 -13.26
C ARG A 28 -19.25 7.84 -13.39
N GLY A 29 -18.69 9.01 -13.69
CA GLY A 29 -19.48 10.23 -13.84
C GLY A 29 -18.65 11.47 -14.14
N SER A 30 -19.25 12.64 -13.96
CA SER A 30 -18.51 13.92 -14.03
C SER A 30 -17.60 14.09 -12.79
N MET A 31 -16.54 14.90 -12.87
CA MET A 31 -15.64 15.10 -11.72
C MET A 31 -16.37 15.64 -10.48
N LEU A 32 -17.31 16.57 -10.69
CA LEU A 32 -18.09 17.18 -9.61
C LEU A 32 -19.02 16.15 -8.93
N GLU A 33 -19.69 15.33 -9.75
CA GLU A 33 -20.53 14.24 -9.27
C GLU A 33 -19.71 13.18 -8.51
N MET A 34 -18.53 12.82 -9.03
CA MET A 34 -17.66 11.82 -8.41
C MET A 34 -17.17 12.26 -7.03
N VAL A 35 -16.88 13.54 -6.81
CA VAL A 35 -16.52 14.04 -5.48
C VAL A 35 -17.67 13.83 -4.49
N GLN A 36 -18.90 14.19 -4.86
CA GLN A 36 -20.06 14.03 -3.99
C GLN A 36 -20.36 12.56 -3.71
N ARG A 37 -20.40 11.72 -4.75
CA ARG A 37 -20.69 10.29 -4.62
C ARG A 37 -19.64 9.55 -3.79
N ALA A 38 -18.36 9.82 -4.05
CA ALA A 38 -17.27 9.23 -3.27
C ALA A 38 -17.32 9.70 -1.81
N PHE A 39 -17.60 10.98 -1.57
CA PHE A 39 -17.71 11.52 -0.21
C PHE A 39 -18.84 10.85 0.57
N SER A 40 -20.03 10.71 -0.02
CA SER A 40 -21.17 10.07 0.63
C SER A 40 -20.87 8.61 0.97
N LEU A 41 -20.38 7.82 0.01
CA LEU A 41 -20.06 6.40 0.24
C LEU A 41 -19.01 6.21 1.35
N VAL A 42 -17.92 6.97 1.28
CA VAL A 42 -16.85 6.86 2.29
C VAL A 42 -17.37 7.32 3.66
N SER A 43 -18.13 8.41 3.73
CA SER A 43 -18.64 8.94 5.01
C SER A 43 -19.68 8.04 5.66
N ASP A 44 -20.52 7.37 4.86
CA ASP A 44 -21.54 6.45 5.37
C ASP A 44 -20.92 5.17 5.95
N ASP A 45 -19.77 4.75 5.40
CA ASP A 45 -19.02 3.59 5.87
C ASP A 45 -18.03 3.89 7.02
N LEU A 46 -17.85 5.16 7.38
CA LEU A 46 -17.04 5.56 8.53
C LEU A 46 -17.82 5.33 9.83
N PRO A 47 -17.18 4.73 10.86
CA PRO A 47 -17.82 4.58 12.17
C PRO A 47 -18.15 5.95 12.74
N LYS A 48 -19.43 6.16 13.08
CA LYS A 48 -19.90 7.39 13.73
C LYS A 48 -19.62 7.28 15.23
N GLY A 49 -18.40 7.63 15.62
CA GLY A 49 -18.03 7.78 17.03
C GLY A 49 -18.67 9.05 17.60
N PHE A 50 -19.39 8.91 18.71
CA PHE A 50 -19.94 10.04 19.45
C PHE A 50 -19.22 10.14 20.79
N VAL A 51 -18.71 11.32 21.13
CA VAL A 51 -18.19 11.63 22.46
C VAL A 51 -19.12 12.66 23.07
N LEU A 52 -19.73 12.33 24.20
CA LEU A 52 -20.53 13.27 24.99
C LEU A 52 -19.73 13.63 26.24
N PRO A 53 -19.08 14.81 26.28
CA PRO A 53 -18.38 15.27 27.48
C PRO A 53 -19.36 15.39 28.66
N GLU A 54 -18.88 15.05 29.86
CA GLU A 54 -19.69 15.14 31.08
C GLU A 54 -20.14 16.59 31.32
N GLY A 55 -21.45 16.83 31.34
CA GLY A 55 -22.03 18.17 31.48
C GLY A 55 -22.41 18.87 30.16
N GLU A 56 -22.10 18.30 28.99
CA GLU A 56 -22.60 18.79 27.71
C GLU A 56 -23.90 18.08 27.29
N LEU A 57 -24.79 18.82 26.63
CA LEU A 57 -26.03 18.28 26.07
C LEU A 57 -25.85 17.72 24.65
N GLN A 58 -24.76 18.07 23.97
CA GLN A 58 -24.51 17.72 22.57
C GLN A 58 -23.26 16.84 22.45
N ALA A 59 -23.38 15.70 21.77
CA ALA A 59 -22.24 14.85 21.50
C ALA A 59 -21.41 15.41 20.33
N GLY A 60 -20.09 15.47 20.50
CA GLY A 60 -19.12 15.73 19.45
C GLY A 60 -18.86 14.49 18.59
N SER A 61 -18.44 14.69 17.34
CA SER A 61 -18.00 13.59 16.46
C SER A 61 -16.54 13.24 16.74
N ASN A 62 -16.27 11.98 17.05
CA ASN A 62 -14.93 11.45 17.31
C ASN A 62 -14.44 10.64 16.10
N GLY A 63 -14.36 11.28 14.94
CA GLY A 63 -14.03 10.60 13.68
C GLY A 63 -13.36 11.55 12.69
N LEU A 64 -12.93 10.98 11.56
CA LEU A 64 -12.25 11.72 10.50
C LEU A 64 -13.05 12.98 10.12
N PRO A 65 -12.50 14.20 10.26
CA PRO A 65 -13.23 15.41 9.94
C PRO A 65 -13.68 15.39 8.48
N ALA A 66 -14.98 15.60 8.24
CA ALA A 66 -15.58 15.62 6.90
C ALA A 66 -14.82 16.53 5.91
N ARG A 67 -14.33 17.68 6.40
CA ARG A 67 -13.55 18.62 5.60
C ARG A 67 -12.20 18.06 5.15
N VAL A 68 -11.56 17.19 5.94
CA VAL A 68 -10.31 16.48 5.57
C VAL A 68 -10.59 15.51 4.42
N LEU A 69 -11.62 14.67 4.56
CA LEU A 69 -12.00 13.71 3.52
C LEU A 69 -12.38 14.42 2.21
N ARG A 70 -13.19 15.48 2.29
CA ARG A 70 -13.57 16.30 1.13
C ARG A 70 -12.34 16.88 0.43
N GLU A 71 -11.42 17.47 1.19
CA GLU A 71 -10.19 18.06 0.65
C GLU A 71 -9.31 17.01 -0.04
N ALA A 72 -9.17 15.82 0.55
CA ALA A 72 -8.41 14.72 -0.05
C ALA A 72 -9.04 14.24 -1.37
N LEU A 73 -10.37 14.10 -1.43
CA LEU A 73 -11.09 13.71 -2.63
C LEU A 73 -11.01 14.78 -3.73
N VAL A 74 -11.14 16.05 -3.39
CA VAL A 74 -11.03 17.15 -4.35
C VAL A 74 -9.60 17.24 -4.90
N ASN A 75 -8.59 17.14 -4.04
CA ASN A 75 -7.19 17.09 -4.48
C ASN A 75 -6.92 15.87 -5.36
N SER A 76 -7.59 14.74 -5.11
CA SER A 76 -7.49 13.56 -5.98
C SER A 76 -7.97 13.84 -7.41
N MET A 77 -9.02 14.64 -7.57
CA MET A 77 -9.53 15.03 -8.90
C MET A 77 -8.65 16.08 -9.58
N ILE A 78 -8.15 17.07 -8.82
CA ILE A 78 -7.38 18.18 -9.36
C ILE A 78 -5.99 17.73 -9.82
N HIS A 79 -5.32 16.86 -9.06
CA HIS A 79 -3.91 16.56 -9.26
C HIS A 79 -3.62 15.26 -10.01
N ARG A 80 -4.64 14.43 -10.30
CA ARG A 80 -4.46 13.18 -11.06
C ARG A 80 -3.91 13.42 -12.47
N THR A 81 -3.21 12.42 -13.00
CA THR A 81 -2.90 12.36 -14.42
C THR A 81 -4.11 11.83 -15.21
N PHE A 82 -4.39 12.48 -16.35
CA PHE A 82 -5.37 12.01 -17.33
C PHE A 82 -4.70 11.30 -18.53
N ARG A 83 -3.38 11.10 -18.47
CA ARG A 83 -2.61 10.45 -19.54
C ARG A 83 -2.72 8.92 -19.54
N VAL A 84 -3.23 8.34 -18.46
CA VAL A 84 -3.45 6.89 -18.33
C VAL A 84 -4.89 6.63 -17.94
N ASN A 85 -5.45 5.53 -18.45
CA ASN A 85 -6.81 5.12 -18.16
C ASN A 85 -6.87 4.27 -16.87
N GLN A 86 -6.52 4.89 -15.74
CA GLN A 86 -6.61 4.27 -14.42
C GLN A 86 -7.63 5.00 -13.54
N PRO A 87 -8.37 4.29 -12.68
CA PRO A 87 -9.29 4.89 -11.72
C PRO A 87 -8.53 5.66 -10.63
N ILE A 88 -9.24 6.54 -9.92
CA ILE A 88 -8.85 6.90 -8.55
C ILE A 88 -9.29 5.73 -7.68
N GLN A 89 -8.39 5.16 -6.89
CA GLN A 89 -8.73 4.09 -5.96
C GLN A 89 -8.87 4.68 -4.55
N ILE A 90 -9.99 4.38 -3.91
CA ILE A 90 -10.23 4.71 -2.50
C ILE A 90 -10.37 3.39 -1.77
N ILE A 91 -9.37 3.03 -0.97
CA ILE A 91 -9.34 1.78 -0.22
C ILE A 91 -9.60 2.09 1.25
N ARG A 92 -10.69 1.55 1.80
CA ARG A 92 -11.03 1.63 3.21
C ARG A 92 -10.65 0.32 3.89
N TYR A 93 -9.67 0.40 4.78
CA TYR A 93 -9.31 -0.64 5.73
C TYR A 93 -10.05 -0.42 7.05
N GLY A 94 -9.96 -1.38 7.97
CA GLY A 94 -10.52 -1.22 9.32
C GLY A 94 -9.99 0.01 10.06
N ASN A 95 -8.71 0.36 9.85
CA ASN A 95 -8.01 1.40 10.59
C ASN A 95 -7.61 2.64 9.78
N ARG A 96 -7.78 2.64 8.46
CA ARG A 96 -7.33 3.74 7.59
C ARG A 96 -8.08 3.83 6.28
N ILE A 97 -8.01 5.01 5.66
CA ILE A 97 -8.41 5.23 4.27
C ILE A 97 -7.17 5.59 3.46
N GLU A 98 -7.00 4.93 2.32
CA GLU A 98 -5.98 5.24 1.33
C GLU A 98 -6.65 5.76 0.06
N ILE A 99 -6.23 6.93 -0.42
CA ILE A 99 -6.70 7.48 -1.71
C ILE A 99 -5.50 7.54 -2.65
N SER A 100 -5.55 6.71 -3.67
CA SER A 100 -4.48 6.54 -4.65
C SER A 100 -4.89 7.10 -6.01
N ASN A 101 -4.01 7.94 -6.53
CA ASN A 101 -4.13 8.60 -7.81
C ASN A 101 -3.10 8.07 -8.80
N PRO A 102 -3.48 7.92 -10.08
CA PRO A 102 -2.49 7.85 -11.13
C PRO A 102 -1.81 9.22 -11.28
N GLY A 103 -0.50 9.22 -11.43
CA GLY A 103 0.36 10.40 -11.46
C GLY A 103 1.09 10.65 -10.15
N PHE A 104 2.41 10.78 -10.20
CA PHE A 104 3.23 11.22 -9.06
C PHE A 104 3.03 12.72 -8.74
N SER A 105 3.46 13.16 -7.56
CA SER A 105 3.41 14.58 -7.14
C SER A 105 4.37 15.44 -7.94
N LEU A 106 3.93 16.62 -8.40
CA LEU A 106 4.82 17.61 -9.04
C LEU A 106 5.70 18.36 -8.04
N LYS A 107 5.43 18.20 -6.74
CA LYS A 107 6.18 18.80 -5.63
C LYS A 107 6.83 17.69 -4.81
N PRO A 108 8.11 17.82 -4.41
CA PRO A 108 8.74 16.86 -3.51
C PRO A 108 7.91 16.66 -2.25
N GLU A 109 7.85 15.44 -1.73
CA GLU A 109 7.04 15.07 -0.56
C GLU A 109 7.37 15.91 0.69
N GLU A 110 8.66 16.16 0.90
CA GLU A 110 9.19 17.03 1.96
C GLU A 110 8.66 18.46 1.91
N HIS A 111 8.21 18.93 0.73
CA HIS A 111 7.64 20.26 0.56
C HIS A 111 6.10 20.28 0.57
N LEU A 112 5.43 19.13 0.77
CA LEU A 112 3.97 19.09 0.86
C LEU A 112 3.49 19.81 2.13
N GLY A 113 2.59 20.79 1.96
CA GLY A 113 2.08 21.68 3.02
C GLY A 113 2.82 23.03 3.15
N ILE A 114 3.98 23.18 2.49
CA ILE A 114 4.67 24.46 2.33
C ILE A 114 3.92 25.29 1.27
N PRO A 115 3.84 26.64 1.36
CA PRO A 115 3.24 27.48 0.33
C PRO A 115 3.80 27.20 -1.08
N GLY A 116 3.03 27.58 -2.10
CA GLY A 116 3.34 27.33 -3.50
C GLY A 116 2.72 26.01 -4.00
N SER A 117 1.53 26.12 -4.61
CA SER A 117 0.86 25.00 -5.27
C SER A 117 1.37 24.83 -6.69
N VAL A 118 1.80 23.63 -7.05
CA VAL A 118 2.09 23.26 -8.43
C VAL A 118 0.96 22.35 -8.91
N THR A 119 0.12 22.88 -9.79
CA THR A 119 -1.12 22.22 -10.22
C THR A 119 -0.93 21.54 -11.57
N ARG A 120 -1.23 20.24 -11.64
CA ARG A 120 -1.13 19.47 -12.89
C ARG A 120 -2.21 19.86 -13.89
N ASN A 121 -3.42 20.13 -13.40
CA ASN A 121 -4.58 20.50 -14.22
C ASN A 121 -5.14 21.87 -13.80
N PRO A 122 -4.55 23.00 -14.24
CA PRO A 122 -4.95 24.34 -13.80
C PRO A 122 -6.41 24.68 -14.08
N ILE A 123 -6.94 24.28 -15.24
CA ILE A 123 -8.35 24.54 -15.62
C ILE A 123 -9.30 23.80 -14.68
N ILE A 124 -9.02 22.53 -14.38
CA ILE A 124 -9.81 21.73 -13.45
C ILE A 124 -9.77 22.36 -12.06
N ALA A 125 -8.59 22.76 -11.58
CA ALA A 125 -8.47 23.46 -10.30
C ALA A 125 -9.30 24.74 -10.25
N THR A 126 -9.27 25.56 -11.31
CA THR A 126 -10.08 26.78 -11.39
C THR A 126 -11.57 26.47 -11.25
N ILE A 127 -12.09 25.46 -11.95
CA ILE A 127 -13.50 25.03 -11.84
C ILE A 127 -13.84 24.60 -10.40
N PHE A 128 -12.98 23.81 -9.76
CA PHE A 128 -13.20 23.39 -8.36
C PHE A 128 -13.18 24.56 -7.37
N HIS A 129 -12.37 25.59 -7.62
CA HIS A 129 -12.38 26.81 -6.81
C HIS A 129 -13.63 27.65 -7.04
N GLU A 130 -14.04 27.86 -8.30
CA GLU A 130 -15.24 28.65 -8.64
C GLU A 130 -16.54 27.99 -8.15
N THR A 131 -16.55 26.66 -8.01
CA THR A 131 -17.69 25.92 -7.46
C THR A 131 -17.69 25.80 -5.93
N ASN A 132 -16.75 26.45 -5.23
CA ASN A 132 -16.57 26.35 -3.77
C ASN A 132 -16.38 24.92 -3.24
N LEU A 133 -15.99 23.96 -4.09
CA LEU A 133 -15.61 22.62 -3.68
C LEU A 133 -14.15 22.56 -3.22
N ALA A 134 -13.30 23.45 -3.72
CA ALA A 134 -11.94 23.70 -3.25
C ALA A 134 -11.84 25.11 -2.65
N GLU A 135 -11.42 25.21 -1.38
CA GLU A 135 -11.44 26.48 -0.65
C GLU A 135 -10.36 27.46 -1.13
N THR A 136 -9.07 27.09 -0.98
CA THR A 136 -7.95 28.00 -1.26
C THR A 136 -6.77 27.27 -1.89
N LYS A 137 -6.19 27.88 -2.94
CA LYS A 137 -5.03 27.32 -3.66
C LYS A 137 -3.85 27.14 -2.71
N GLY A 138 -3.35 25.90 -2.60
CA GLY A 138 -2.10 25.61 -1.90
C GLY A 138 -2.16 25.59 -0.37
N SER A 139 -3.34 25.70 0.23
CA SER A 139 -3.51 25.50 1.68
C SER A 139 -4.06 24.13 2.05
N GLY A 140 -4.60 23.37 1.08
CA GLY A 140 -5.32 22.11 1.31
C GLY A 140 -4.65 21.15 2.29
N ILE A 141 -3.38 20.79 2.04
CA ILE A 141 -2.61 19.90 2.92
C ILE A 141 -2.42 20.47 4.33
N ARG A 142 -2.20 21.79 4.46
CA ARG A 142 -2.07 22.44 5.76
C ARG A 142 -3.39 22.43 6.52
N THR A 143 -4.49 22.73 5.82
CA THR A 143 -5.84 22.65 6.38
C THR A 143 -6.13 21.24 6.87
N MET A 144 -5.79 20.21 6.09
CA MET A 144 -5.96 18.82 6.51
C MET A 144 -5.16 18.51 7.78
N ARG A 145 -3.87 18.87 7.84
CA ARG A 145 -3.03 18.67 9.03
C ARG A 145 -3.61 19.36 10.27
N ALA A 146 -3.98 20.63 10.17
CA ALA A 146 -4.54 21.39 11.30
C ALA A 146 -5.88 20.83 11.79
N LEU A 147 -6.73 20.34 10.88
CA LEU A 147 -8.00 19.71 11.25
C LEU A 147 -7.80 18.35 11.92
N MET A 148 -6.85 17.54 11.44
CA MET A 148 -6.52 16.26 12.08
C MET A 148 -5.94 16.48 13.48
N GLU A 149 -5.04 17.45 13.65
CA GLU A 149 -4.49 17.82 14.95
C GLU A 149 -5.58 18.29 15.93
N LYS A 150 -6.50 19.16 15.48
CA LYS A 150 -7.65 19.60 16.28
C LYS A 150 -8.57 18.44 16.68
N ALA A 151 -8.69 17.44 15.81
CA ALA A 151 -9.44 16.22 16.08
C ALA A 151 -8.63 15.17 16.88
N GLN A 152 -7.42 15.51 17.33
CA GLN A 152 -6.51 14.60 18.04
C GLN A 152 -6.26 13.30 17.24
N MET A 153 -6.14 13.41 15.92
CA MET A 153 -5.84 12.30 15.02
C MET A 153 -4.41 12.45 14.47
N LEU A 154 -3.84 11.33 14.02
CA LEU A 154 -2.55 11.36 13.34
C LEU A 154 -2.62 12.18 12.04
N PRO A 155 -1.59 12.97 11.70
CA PRO A 155 -1.61 13.76 10.48
C PRO A 155 -1.64 12.87 9.24
N PRO A 156 -2.18 13.36 8.11
CA PRO A 156 -2.15 12.62 6.86
C PRO A 156 -0.70 12.39 6.41
N THR A 157 -0.44 11.19 5.91
CA THR A 157 0.85 10.85 5.29
C THR A 157 0.69 10.69 3.78
N PHE A 158 1.75 11.00 3.05
CA PHE A 158 1.77 11.05 1.60
C PHE A 158 2.94 10.23 1.07
N GLU A 159 2.68 9.51 -0.02
CA GLU A 159 3.68 8.74 -0.77
C GLU A 159 3.53 9.02 -2.26
N SER A 160 4.63 9.29 -2.94
CA SER A 160 4.72 9.69 -4.33
C SER A 160 5.79 8.87 -5.04
N SER A 161 5.36 7.89 -5.83
CA SER A 161 6.27 7.03 -6.59
C SER A 161 6.35 7.49 -8.05
N HIS A 162 7.55 7.90 -8.48
CA HIS A 162 7.82 8.19 -9.90
C HIS A 162 7.78 6.93 -10.75
N ASP A 163 8.31 5.81 -10.25
CA ASP A 163 8.40 4.54 -10.98
C ASP A 163 7.03 3.91 -11.21
N LEU A 164 6.16 3.94 -10.19
CA LEU A 164 4.78 3.47 -10.30
C LEU A 164 3.86 4.53 -10.93
N ASN A 165 4.36 5.77 -11.10
CA ASN A 165 3.57 6.92 -11.51
C ASN A 165 2.28 7.05 -10.69
N GLN A 166 2.44 7.10 -9.36
CA GLN A 166 1.33 7.05 -8.41
C GLN A 166 1.55 8.02 -7.26
N PHE A 167 0.45 8.56 -6.73
CA PHE A 167 0.44 9.34 -5.49
C PHE A 167 -0.64 8.80 -4.56
N THR A 168 -0.31 8.57 -3.30
CA THR A 168 -1.21 8.04 -2.29
C THR A 168 -1.21 8.94 -1.06
N ILE A 169 -2.40 9.33 -0.61
CA ILE A 169 -2.62 9.89 0.73
C ILE A 169 -3.19 8.82 1.64
N ARG A 170 -2.69 8.74 2.88
CA ARG A 170 -3.21 7.85 3.92
C ARG A 170 -3.79 8.67 5.07
N LEU A 171 -5.01 8.34 5.44
CA LEU A 171 -5.76 8.92 6.55
C LEU A 171 -5.99 7.82 7.59
N LEU A 172 -5.22 7.83 8.68
CA LEU A 172 -5.46 6.91 9.80
C LEU A 172 -6.74 7.31 10.53
N LEU A 173 -7.60 6.34 10.82
CA LEU A 173 -8.87 6.53 11.53
C LEU A 173 -8.72 6.40 13.05
N HIS A 174 -7.48 6.21 13.51
CA HIS A 174 -7.13 6.02 14.90
C HIS A 174 -6.95 7.35 15.63
N HIS A 175 -7.52 7.46 16.83
CA HIS A 175 -7.30 8.62 17.69
C HIS A 175 -5.90 8.54 18.31
N PHE A 176 -5.19 9.65 18.30
CA PHE A 176 -3.86 9.74 18.85
C PHE A 176 -3.90 9.53 20.37
N LEU A 177 -3.17 8.52 20.87
CA LEU A 177 -3.04 8.23 22.30
C LEU A 177 -4.38 7.98 23.01
N GLY A 178 -5.29 7.22 22.39
CA GLY A 178 -6.44 6.68 23.12
C GLY A 178 -6.02 5.84 24.34
N GLU A 179 -6.93 5.54 25.26
CA GLU A 179 -6.58 4.75 26.46
C GLU A 179 -5.89 3.43 26.14
N GLU A 180 -6.30 2.76 25.06
CA GLU A 180 -5.70 1.52 24.59
C GLU A 180 -4.26 1.71 24.14
N ASP A 181 -3.95 2.81 23.46
CA ASP A 181 -2.59 3.15 23.06
C ASP A 181 -1.72 3.50 24.24
N ILE A 182 -2.24 4.26 25.21
CA ILE A 182 -1.50 4.59 26.42
C ILE A 182 -1.16 3.30 27.18
N LYS A 183 -2.15 2.41 27.33
CA LYS A 183 -1.95 1.07 27.94
C LYS A 183 -0.95 0.25 27.13
N TRP A 184 -1.01 0.26 25.80
CA TRP A 184 -0.09 -0.47 24.94
C TRP A 184 1.34 0.09 24.99
N LEU A 185 1.50 1.41 24.87
CA LEU A 185 2.78 2.12 24.96
C LEU A 185 3.44 1.97 26.34
N SER A 186 2.65 1.76 27.40
CA SER A 186 3.19 1.51 28.75
C SER A 186 4.10 0.27 28.81
N LYS A 187 3.92 -0.69 27.89
CA LYS A 187 4.78 -1.89 27.75
C LYS A 187 6.20 -1.53 27.29
N PHE A 188 6.39 -0.37 26.67
CA PHE A 188 7.67 0.12 26.18
C PHE A 188 8.37 1.09 27.13
N LYS A 189 7.86 1.30 28.35
CA LYS A 189 8.51 2.14 29.38
C LYS A 189 10.00 1.83 29.59
N PRO A 190 10.47 0.56 29.60
CA PRO A 190 11.89 0.24 29.79
C PRO A 190 12.81 0.82 28.70
N PHE A 191 12.29 1.09 27.51
CA PHE A 191 13.06 1.60 26.38
C PHE A 191 13.20 3.13 26.38
N ASN A 192 12.59 3.83 27.35
CA ASN A 192 12.64 5.28 27.51
C ASN A 192 12.40 6.05 26.19
N LEU A 193 11.29 5.73 25.52
CA LEU A 193 10.94 6.31 24.22
C LEU A 193 10.47 7.76 24.36
N ASN A 194 10.93 8.63 23.46
CA ASN A 194 10.40 9.99 23.35
C ASN A 194 9.02 10.01 22.67
N GLU A 195 8.33 11.15 22.69
CA GLU A 195 6.98 11.27 22.10
C GLU A 195 6.97 10.96 20.60
N GLN A 196 7.97 11.41 19.84
CA GLN A 196 8.05 11.16 18.40
C GLN A 196 8.22 9.67 18.06
N GLN A 197 8.97 8.94 18.88
CA GLN A 197 9.15 7.50 18.77
C GLN A 197 7.85 6.77 19.12
N LYS A 198 7.12 7.21 20.15
CA LYS A 198 5.79 6.64 20.48
C LYS A 198 4.79 6.83 19.33
N CYS A 199 4.77 8.01 18.70
CA CYS A 199 3.97 8.26 17.49
C CYS A 199 4.30 7.26 16.38
N ALA A 200 5.60 7.02 16.14
CA ALA A 200 6.04 6.08 15.13
C ALA A 200 5.64 4.64 15.46
N LEU A 201 5.67 4.24 16.74
CA LEU A 201 5.22 2.91 17.16
C LEU A 201 3.72 2.70 16.93
N ILE A 202 2.89 3.70 17.23
CA ILE A 202 1.45 3.66 16.92
C ILE A 202 1.25 3.55 15.41
N PHE A 203 1.96 4.37 14.62
CA PHE A 203 1.87 4.30 13.17
C PHE A 203 2.23 2.91 12.62
N ILE A 204 3.33 2.31 13.11
CA ILE A 204 3.77 0.98 12.68
C ILE A 204 2.81 -0.12 13.14
N LYS A 205 2.20 0.02 14.32
CA LYS A 205 1.14 -0.90 14.78
C LYS A 205 -0.04 -0.93 13.79
N GLU A 206 -0.38 0.21 13.20
CA GLU A 206 -1.51 0.33 12.26
C GLU A 206 -1.13 -0.01 10.81
N VAL A 207 0.07 0.38 10.36
CA VAL A 207 0.49 0.31 8.94
C VAL A 207 1.48 -0.84 8.69
N GLY A 208 2.17 -1.32 9.71
CA GLY A 208 3.14 -2.42 9.64
C GLY A 208 4.57 -2.03 9.28
N ALA A 209 4.77 -0.83 8.73
CA ALA A 209 6.10 -0.31 8.40
C ALA A 209 6.12 1.22 8.43
N ILE A 210 7.32 1.80 8.53
CA ILE A 210 7.55 3.24 8.43
C ILE A 210 8.83 3.53 7.66
N ASP A 211 8.85 4.58 6.84
CA ASP A 211 10.06 5.07 6.20
C ASP A 211 10.47 6.45 6.74
N ASN A 212 11.61 6.94 6.27
CA ASN A 212 12.15 8.22 6.72
C ASN A 212 11.21 9.41 6.40
N PRO A 213 10.70 9.56 5.16
CA PRO A 213 9.73 10.62 4.85
C PRO A 213 8.47 10.54 5.72
N THR A 214 7.92 9.34 5.95
CA THR A 214 6.72 9.17 6.76
C THR A 214 6.97 9.57 8.21
N TYR A 215 8.09 9.15 8.82
CA TYR A 215 8.44 9.57 10.18
C TYR A 215 8.56 11.10 10.30
N GLN A 216 9.17 11.75 9.30
CA GLN A 216 9.24 13.20 9.24
C GLN A 216 7.85 13.83 9.14
N GLN A 217 6.98 13.31 8.26
CA GLN A 217 5.63 13.85 8.06
C GLN A 217 4.76 13.71 9.31
N LEU A 218 4.91 12.61 10.07
CA LEU A 218 4.19 12.38 11.32
C LEU A 218 4.61 13.34 12.43
N ASN A 219 5.92 13.58 12.56
CA ASN A 219 6.49 14.27 13.71
C ASN A 219 6.87 15.74 13.43
N GLY A 220 6.90 16.17 12.17
CA GLY A 220 7.29 17.53 11.78
C GLY A 220 8.76 17.87 12.06
N VAL A 221 9.65 16.87 12.12
CA VAL A 221 11.05 17.03 12.54
C VAL A 221 12.04 17.03 11.36
N GLU A 222 13.25 17.56 11.59
CA GLU A 222 14.32 17.54 10.60
C GLU A 222 14.91 16.14 10.38
N MET A 223 15.44 15.89 9.18
CA MET A 223 16.00 14.59 8.76
C MET A 223 17.11 14.08 9.70
N ILE A 224 17.87 14.97 10.35
CA ILE A 224 18.87 14.57 11.35
C ILE A 224 18.20 13.87 12.53
N LYS A 225 17.14 14.47 13.08
CA LYS A 225 16.36 13.91 14.19
C LYS A 225 15.69 12.59 13.80
N VAL A 226 15.13 12.50 12.58
CA VAL A 226 14.55 11.26 12.04
C VAL A 226 15.57 10.12 12.07
N ARG A 227 16.78 10.37 11.56
CA ARG A 227 17.84 9.35 11.50
C ARG A 227 18.25 8.92 12.90
N THR A 228 18.45 9.86 13.82
CA THR A 228 18.80 9.57 15.21
C THR A 228 17.73 8.73 15.89
N ASP A 229 16.45 9.10 15.76
CA ASP A 229 15.35 8.40 16.43
C ASP A 229 15.13 7.00 15.88
N LEU A 230 15.13 6.83 14.55
CA LEU A 230 14.96 5.52 13.92
C LEU A 230 16.17 4.61 14.13
N HIS A 231 17.38 5.18 14.23
CA HIS A 231 18.58 4.42 14.60
C HIS A 231 18.50 3.95 16.05
N ASP A 232 18.12 4.82 16.99
CA ASP A 232 17.93 4.46 18.40
C ASP A 232 16.87 3.36 18.57
N LEU A 233 15.73 3.46 17.88
CA LEU A 233 14.72 2.39 17.88
C LEU A 233 15.22 1.06 17.30
N LYS A 234 16.10 1.12 16.29
CA LYS A 234 16.73 -0.06 15.71
C LYS A 234 17.76 -0.66 16.66
N ASP A 235 18.59 0.15 17.30
CA ASP A 235 19.59 -0.32 18.27
C ASP A 235 18.94 -0.94 19.52
N LYS A 236 17.76 -0.44 19.91
CA LYS A 236 16.90 -1.03 20.95
C LYS A 236 16.20 -2.32 20.53
N GLY A 237 16.38 -2.81 19.30
CA GLY A 237 15.72 -4.01 18.78
C GLY A 237 14.21 -3.86 18.55
N ILE A 238 13.67 -2.64 18.68
CA ILE A 238 12.24 -2.34 18.46
C ILE A 238 11.93 -2.35 16.97
N LEU A 239 12.86 -1.88 16.13
CA LEU A 239 12.71 -1.84 14.68
C LEU A 239 13.81 -2.61 13.95
N THR A 240 13.45 -3.18 12.80
CA THR A 240 14.40 -3.77 11.86
C THR A 240 14.42 -2.95 10.57
N GLN A 241 15.62 -2.51 10.16
CA GLN A 241 15.81 -1.81 8.89
C GLN A 241 15.76 -2.80 7.71
N LYS A 242 15.04 -2.42 6.67
CA LYS A 242 14.96 -3.13 5.38
C LYS A 242 15.23 -2.15 4.23
N GLY A 243 15.62 -2.72 3.09
CA GLY A 243 16.02 -1.94 1.91
C GLY A 243 17.34 -1.19 2.10
N LYS A 244 17.69 -0.34 1.13
CA LYS A 244 18.93 0.45 1.12
C LYS A 244 18.71 1.82 0.46
N GLY A 245 19.44 2.83 0.92
CA GLY A 245 19.41 4.18 0.34
C GLY A 245 18.02 4.81 0.39
N LYS A 246 17.50 5.24 -0.76
CA LYS A 246 16.15 5.83 -0.87
C LYS A 246 15.02 4.82 -0.60
N ALA A 247 15.27 3.53 -0.73
CA ALA A 247 14.30 2.48 -0.45
C ALA A 247 14.39 1.95 0.99
N THR A 248 14.92 2.75 1.92
CA THR A 248 15.06 2.34 3.32
C THR A 248 13.73 2.51 4.05
N TYR A 249 13.26 1.43 4.66
CA TYR A 249 12.09 1.42 5.53
C TYR A 249 12.36 0.53 6.75
N TYR A 250 11.53 0.67 7.77
CA TYR A 250 11.64 -0.01 9.04
C TYR A 250 10.36 -0.79 9.32
N VAL A 251 10.53 -2.02 9.77
CA VAL A 251 9.44 -2.92 10.18
C VAL A 251 9.60 -3.29 11.64
N PRO A 252 8.58 -3.86 12.31
CA PRO A 252 8.70 -4.37 13.66
C PRO A 252 9.92 -5.28 13.84
N GLY A 253 10.77 -4.94 14.80
CA GLY A 253 11.84 -5.80 15.31
C GLY A 253 11.32 -6.75 16.39
N GLU A 254 12.23 -7.55 16.94
CA GLU A 254 11.90 -8.58 17.92
C GLU A 254 11.15 -8.03 19.13
N GLU A 255 11.54 -6.86 19.65
CA GLU A 255 10.89 -6.27 20.81
C GLU A 255 9.48 -5.75 20.50
N LEU A 256 9.25 -5.16 19.32
CA LEU A 256 7.92 -4.68 18.94
C LEU A 256 6.97 -5.84 18.63
N MET A 257 7.47 -6.89 17.98
CA MET A 257 6.69 -8.08 17.62
C MET A 257 6.09 -8.79 18.84
N LYS A 258 6.75 -8.75 20.00
CA LYS A 258 6.23 -9.33 21.26
C LYS A 258 4.92 -8.70 21.72
N PHE A 259 4.65 -7.46 21.32
CA PHE A 259 3.56 -6.64 21.85
C PHE A 259 2.53 -6.23 20.79
N LEU A 260 2.79 -6.50 19.51
CA LEU A 260 1.76 -6.35 18.49
C LEU A 260 0.63 -7.35 18.77
N PRO A 261 -0.64 -6.95 18.56
CA PRO A 261 -1.72 -7.92 18.59
C PRO A 261 -1.36 -9.04 17.63
N ILE A 262 -1.43 -10.28 18.12
CA ILE A 262 -1.36 -11.45 17.27
C ILE A 262 -2.47 -11.20 16.23
N GLN A 263 -2.10 -10.83 15.00
CA GLN A 263 -2.99 -11.11 13.88
C GLN A 263 -3.26 -12.59 14.06
N GLU A 264 -4.53 -12.97 14.28
CA GLU A 264 -4.91 -14.37 14.18
C GLU A 264 -4.20 -14.87 12.94
N LYS A 265 -3.16 -15.68 13.18
CA LYS A 265 -2.79 -16.67 12.21
C LYS A 265 -4.08 -17.45 12.13
N THR A 266 -4.88 -17.19 11.09
CA THR A 266 -5.40 -18.32 10.31
C THR A 266 -4.28 -19.33 10.32
N GLU A 267 -4.55 -20.51 10.87
CA GLU A 267 -3.56 -21.55 11.17
C GLU A 267 -2.72 -21.93 9.95
N ASP A 268 -1.82 -21.06 9.51
CA ASP A 268 -0.54 -21.45 8.99
C ASP A 268 0.24 -21.79 10.24
N LYS A 269 0.09 -23.07 10.61
CA LYS A 269 1.13 -23.82 11.32
C LYS A 269 2.49 -23.28 10.89
N PRO A 270 3.47 -23.20 11.80
CA PRO A 270 4.82 -22.83 11.41
C PRO A 270 5.24 -23.81 10.32
N THR A 271 5.23 -23.35 9.07
CA THR A 271 5.83 -24.08 7.97
C THR A 271 7.31 -23.99 8.27
N GLN A 272 7.76 -24.95 9.09
CA GLN A 272 9.07 -25.52 8.96
C GLN A 272 9.34 -25.63 7.48
N LEU A 273 10.55 -25.28 7.09
CA LEU A 273 11.06 -25.58 5.76
C LEU A 273 10.83 -27.08 5.49
N GLU A 274 9.69 -27.42 4.88
CA GLU A 274 9.49 -28.71 4.25
C GLU A 274 9.95 -28.56 2.82
N ASP A 275 11.24 -28.86 2.66
CA ASP A 275 11.74 -29.60 1.52
C ASP A 275 10.78 -30.76 1.20
N LYS A 276 9.85 -30.57 0.26
CA LYS A 276 9.51 -31.53 -0.81
C LYS A 276 8.54 -30.94 -1.83
N PRO A 277 8.72 -31.27 -3.12
CA PRO A 277 7.99 -30.64 -4.21
C PRO A 277 6.53 -31.07 -4.23
N THR A 278 5.62 -30.12 -4.45
CA THR A 278 4.35 -30.39 -5.13
C THR A 278 4.69 -31.25 -6.34
N GLN A 279 4.25 -32.51 -6.37
CA GLN A 279 4.76 -33.48 -7.32
C GLN A 279 4.59 -32.95 -8.75
N LEU A 280 5.73 -32.59 -9.34
CA LEU A 280 5.79 -32.14 -10.72
C LEU A 280 5.17 -33.23 -11.60
N PRO A 281 4.27 -32.91 -12.55
CA PRO A 281 3.68 -33.89 -13.47
C PRO A 281 4.78 -34.76 -14.09
N ASP A 282 4.56 -36.06 -14.19
CA ASP A 282 5.60 -37.00 -14.62
C ASP A 282 6.12 -36.68 -16.03
N GLU A 283 5.27 -36.14 -16.90
CA GLU A 283 5.65 -35.59 -18.21
C GLU A 283 6.67 -34.43 -18.13
N LEU A 284 6.53 -33.53 -17.15
CA LEU A 284 7.45 -32.41 -16.94
C LEU A 284 8.75 -32.87 -16.26
N LYS A 285 8.67 -33.85 -15.36
CA LYS A 285 9.87 -34.48 -14.78
C LYS A 285 10.70 -35.17 -15.86
N GLU A 286 10.05 -35.92 -16.75
CA GLU A 286 10.72 -36.58 -17.87
C GLU A 286 11.38 -35.56 -18.81
N LYS A 287 10.69 -34.46 -19.16
CA LYS A 287 11.29 -33.40 -20.00
C LYS A 287 12.49 -32.71 -19.34
N ILE A 288 12.42 -32.42 -18.04
CA ILE A 288 13.55 -31.82 -17.29
C ILE A 288 14.72 -32.81 -17.20
N ASN A 289 14.43 -34.09 -16.94
CA ASN A 289 15.45 -35.14 -16.87
C ASN A 289 16.08 -35.42 -18.24
N GLN A 290 15.30 -35.41 -19.33
CA GLN A 290 15.79 -35.56 -20.71
C GLN A 290 16.60 -34.35 -21.19
N ALA A 291 16.28 -33.15 -20.71
CA ALA A 291 17.06 -31.94 -20.98
C ALA A 291 18.43 -31.95 -20.30
N GLY A 292 18.59 -32.67 -19.18
CA GLY A 292 19.83 -32.84 -18.43
C GLY A 292 20.35 -31.56 -17.76
N GLN A 293 21.46 -31.66 -16.99
CA GLN A 293 22.07 -30.52 -16.29
C GLN A 293 22.54 -29.37 -17.23
N ASN A 294 22.60 -29.63 -18.53
CA ASN A 294 22.87 -28.65 -19.58
C ASN A 294 21.73 -28.66 -20.60
N TYR A 295 20.67 -27.89 -20.34
CA TYR A 295 19.60 -27.60 -21.30
C TYR A 295 20.19 -27.39 -22.71
N ARG A 296 19.92 -28.32 -23.62
CA ARG A 296 20.59 -28.46 -24.93
C ARG A 296 20.47 -27.20 -25.81
N SER A 297 19.45 -26.37 -25.58
CA SER A 297 19.31 -25.07 -26.21
C SER A 297 18.54 -24.05 -25.34
N ALA A 298 18.75 -22.76 -25.60
CA ALA A 298 17.97 -21.68 -24.97
C ALA A 298 16.46 -21.80 -25.29
N LYS A 299 16.10 -22.43 -26.42
CA LYS A 299 14.72 -22.65 -26.85
C LYS A 299 14.00 -23.69 -25.98
N ASP A 300 14.72 -24.73 -25.55
CA ASP A 300 14.17 -25.78 -24.68
C ASP A 300 13.91 -25.23 -23.27
N THR A 301 14.82 -24.39 -22.76
CA THR A 301 14.64 -23.71 -21.46
C THR A 301 13.41 -22.80 -21.46
N ILE A 302 13.19 -22.04 -22.53
CA ILE A 302 12.00 -21.19 -22.69
C ILE A 302 10.72 -22.02 -22.69
N THR A 303 10.72 -23.14 -23.42
CA THR A 303 9.54 -24.02 -23.54
C THR A 303 9.18 -24.61 -22.17
N ILE A 304 10.17 -25.10 -21.42
CA ILE A 304 9.95 -25.64 -20.08
C ILE A 304 9.46 -24.55 -19.11
N ILE A 305 10.00 -23.33 -19.15
CA ILE A 305 9.52 -22.22 -18.33
C ILE A 305 8.04 -21.93 -18.61
N LEU A 306 7.64 -21.90 -19.88
CA LEU A 306 6.25 -21.63 -20.24
C LEU A 306 5.31 -22.76 -19.83
N GLU A 307 5.72 -24.02 -19.98
CA GLU A 307 4.91 -25.17 -19.51
C GLU A 307 4.80 -25.20 -17.98
N LEU A 308 5.87 -24.87 -17.25
CA LEU A 308 5.87 -24.78 -15.79
C LEU A 308 4.93 -23.68 -15.28
N CYS A 309 5.01 -22.48 -15.88
CA CYS A 309 4.15 -21.34 -15.54
C CYS A 309 2.73 -21.42 -16.14
N ASP A 310 2.45 -22.41 -16.99
CA ASP A 310 1.08 -22.75 -17.45
C ASP A 310 0.44 -23.78 -16.50
N TRP A 311 1.24 -24.72 -15.97
CA TRP A 311 0.80 -25.70 -15.00
C TRP A 311 0.45 -25.09 -13.64
N THR A 312 1.29 -24.20 -13.12
CA THR A 312 1.03 -23.49 -11.86
C THR A 312 1.75 -22.16 -11.82
N ASP A 313 1.25 -21.24 -11.01
CA ASP A 313 1.93 -19.97 -10.74
C ASP A 313 3.22 -20.26 -9.96
N LEU A 314 4.36 -19.88 -10.53
CA LEU A 314 5.68 -20.13 -9.93
C LEU A 314 6.45 -18.84 -9.70
N SER A 315 7.05 -18.71 -8.52
CA SER A 315 7.98 -17.62 -8.19
C SER A 315 9.33 -17.80 -8.89
N LEU A 316 10.12 -16.72 -8.92
CA LEU A 316 11.47 -16.76 -9.50
C LEU A 316 12.37 -17.79 -8.78
N ASN A 317 12.23 -17.89 -7.46
CA ASN A 317 12.99 -18.83 -6.63
C ASN A 317 12.59 -20.28 -6.95
N GLN A 318 11.28 -20.57 -7.03
CA GLN A 318 10.81 -21.92 -7.38
C GLN A 318 11.25 -22.33 -8.80
N LEU A 319 11.18 -21.43 -9.78
CA LEU A 319 11.69 -21.71 -11.14
C LEU A 319 13.21 -21.94 -11.13
N ALA A 320 13.96 -21.18 -10.34
CA ALA A 320 15.40 -21.34 -10.19
C ALA A 320 15.75 -22.70 -9.56
N ALA A 321 15.01 -23.13 -8.55
CA ALA A 321 15.16 -24.42 -7.89
C ALA A 321 14.83 -25.59 -8.82
N ILE A 322 13.66 -25.55 -9.50
CA ILE A 322 13.23 -26.59 -10.44
C ILE A 322 14.20 -26.71 -11.62
N LEU A 323 14.68 -25.58 -12.14
CA LEU A 323 15.58 -25.58 -13.30
C LEU A 323 17.06 -25.72 -12.93
N ASN A 324 17.39 -25.74 -11.64
CA ASN A 324 18.76 -25.67 -11.11
C ASN A 324 19.60 -24.55 -11.74
N LYS A 325 19.06 -23.32 -11.77
CA LYS A 325 19.70 -22.13 -12.36
C LYS A 325 19.73 -20.97 -11.37
N ASN A 326 20.72 -20.10 -11.50
CA ASN A 326 20.81 -18.90 -10.67
C ASN A 326 19.66 -17.92 -10.95
N GLU A 327 19.00 -17.41 -9.89
CA GLU A 327 17.85 -16.50 -10.00
C GLU A 327 18.13 -15.24 -10.83
N LYS A 328 19.31 -14.63 -10.66
CA LYS A 328 19.69 -13.40 -11.36
C LYS A 328 19.84 -13.65 -12.86
N TYR A 329 20.46 -14.77 -13.24
CA TYR A 329 20.61 -15.20 -14.63
C TYR A 329 19.25 -15.59 -15.24
N LEU A 330 18.44 -16.35 -14.51
CA LEU A 330 17.10 -16.74 -14.97
C LEU A 330 16.21 -15.52 -15.23
N LYS A 331 16.24 -14.53 -14.33
CA LYS A 331 15.47 -13.29 -14.42
C LYS A 331 15.88 -12.45 -15.64
N SER A 332 17.17 -12.23 -15.85
CA SER A 332 17.67 -11.36 -16.92
C SER A 332 17.59 -12.03 -18.30
N THR A 333 17.93 -13.31 -18.40
CA THR A 333 18.08 -14.02 -19.68
C THR A 333 16.76 -14.58 -20.22
N TYR A 334 15.84 -15.02 -19.35
CA TYR A 334 14.61 -15.70 -19.79
C TYR A 334 13.33 -14.97 -19.37
N ILE A 335 13.17 -14.68 -18.09
CA ILE A 335 11.89 -14.18 -17.55
C ILE A 335 11.58 -12.76 -18.05
N THR A 336 12.54 -11.84 -17.98
CA THR A 336 12.32 -10.45 -18.45
C THR A 336 12.03 -10.38 -19.95
N PRO A 337 12.78 -11.08 -20.83
CA PRO A 337 12.43 -11.16 -22.25
C PRO A 337 11.06 -11.78 -22.54
N LEU A 338 10.70 -12.89 -21.88
CA LEU A 338 9.41 -13.56 -22.09
C LEU A 338 8.23 -12.68 -21.66
N ARG A 339 8.38 -11.90 -20.59
CA ARG A 339 7.38 -10.90 -20.19
C ARG A 339 7.25 -9.76 -21.19
N LYS A 340 8.37 -9.21 -21.68
CA LYS A 340 8.34 -8.16 -22.72
C LYS A 340 7.71 -8.64 -24.03
N GLN A 341 7.86 -9.92 -24.35
CA GLN A 341 7.24 -10.58 -25.50
C GLN A 341 5.76 -10.96 -25.25
N GLY A 342 5.21 -10.69 -24.06
CA GLY A 342 3.82 -11.01 -23.72
C GLY A 342 3.53 -12.51 -23.57
N LYS A 343 4.57 -13.34 -23.35
CA LYS A 343 4.43 -14.80 -23.15
C LYS A 343 4.27 -15.18 -21.68
N LEU A 344 4.78 -14.35 -20.79
CA LEU A 344 4.59 -14.46 -19.34
C LEU A 344 3.97 -13.17 -18.80
N GLU A 345 3.11 -13.30 -17.81
CA GLU A 345 2.58 -12.17 -17.04
C GLU A 345 2.90 -12.32 -15.56
N TYR A 346 2.78 -11.19 -14.85
CA TYR A 346 2.85 -11.18 -13.40
C TYR A 346 1.50 -11.60 -12.83
N THR A 347 1.52 -12.43 -11.78
CA THR A 347 0.30 -12.70 -11.00
C THR A 347 -0.18 -11.46 -10.23
N ILE A 348 0.75 -10.58 -9.86
CA ILE A 348 0.47 -9.27 -9.24
C ILE A 348 1.05 -8.14 -10.12
N PRO A 349 0.39 -7.76 -11.24
CA PRO A 349 0.92 -6.77 -12.18
C PRO A 349 1.18 -5.39 -11.56
N GLU A 350 0.38 -5.04 -10.54
CA GLU A 350 0.42 -3.77 -9.79
C GLU A 350 1.71 -3.63 -8.95
N MET A 351 2.32 -4.75 -8.51
CA MET A 351 3.50 -4.76 -7.63
C MET A 351 4.58 -5.76 -8.11
N PRO A 352 5.35 -5.45 -9.16
CA PRO A 352 6.38 -6.32 -9.75
C PRO A 352 7.43 -6.91 -8.79
N ASN A 353 7.63 -6.27 -7.63
CA ASN A 353 8.61 -6.67 -6.62
C ASN A 353 7.95 -7.23 -5.35
N HIS A 354 6.66 -7.60 -5.40
CA HIS A 354 5.97 -8.22 -4.27
C HIS A 354 6.69 -9.49 -3.82
N PRO A 355 6.85 -9.77 -2.50
CA PRO A 355 7.54 -10.96 -2.01
C PRO A 355 6.89 -12.27 -2.48
N LYS A 356 5.58 -12.25 -2.76
CA LYS A 356 4.84 -13.40 -3.34
C LYS A 356 4.69 -13.33 -4.86
N GLN A 357 5.48 -12.51 -5.55
CA GLN A 357 5.39 -12.36 -7.00
C GLN A 357 5.69 -13.69 -7.72
N ALA A 358 4.73 -14.14 -8.52
CA ALA A 358 4.85 -15.30 -9.39
C ALA A 358 4.64 -14.94 -10.87
N TYR A 359 4.92 -15.90 -11.73
CA TYR A 359 4.79 -15.79 -13.18
C TYR A 359 3.77 -16.79 -13.68
N ARG A 360 2.95 -16.35 -14.63
CA ARG A 360 1.96 -17.18 -15.33
C ARG A 360 2.15 -17.07 -16.84
N THR A 361 1.93 -18.15 -17.57
CA THR A 361 1.95 -18.14 -19.03
C THR A 361 0.68 -17.49 -19.59
N VAL A 362 0.85 -16.55 -20.53
CA VAL A 362 -0.26 -15.84 -21.17
C VAL A 362 -0.85 -16.74 -22.27
N GLN A 363 -2.00 -17.35 -22.03
CA GLN A 363 -2.69 -18.15 -23.05
C GLN A 363 -3.36 -17.23 -24.10
N LEU A 364 -2.77 -17.13 -25.29
CA LEU A 364 -3.43 -16.56 -26.47
C LEU A 364 -4.57 -17.49 -26.93
N ASN A 365 -5.80 -17.21 -26.49
CA ASN A 365 -7.06 -17.80 -26.97
C ASN A 365 -7.14 -19.34 -26.99
N ARG A 366 -7.73 -19.92 -25.95
CA ARG A 366 -8.69 -21.02 -26.12
C ARG A 366 -10.04 -20.61 -25.52
N ARG A 367 -10.95 -20.19 -26.40
CA ARG A 367 -12.39 -20.41 -26.20
C ARG A 367 -12.59 -21.90 -25.90
N LYS A 368 -12.85 -22.26 -24.65
CA LYS A 368 -13.69 -23.41 -24.27
C LYS A 368 -14.97 -22.76 -23.73
N ILE A 369 -15.97 -22.46 -24.57
CA ILE A 369 -17.10 -23.35 -24.85
C ILE A 369 -17.31 -24.35 -23.71
N TYR A 370 -18.07 -23.92 -22.69
CA TYR A 370 -18.83 -24.86 -21.88
C TYR A 370 -19.97 -25.40 -22.76
N ARG A 371 -19.95 -26.70 -22.99
CA ARG A 371 -21.16 -27.51 -23.22
C ARG A 371 -21.26 -28.49 -22.08
#